data_AF-A0A7J4KIL7-F1
#
_entry.id   AF-A0A7J4KIL7-F1
#
_cell.length_a   1.000
_cell.length_b   1.000
_cell.length_c   1.000
_cell.angle_alpha   90.00
_cell.angle_beta   90.00
_cell.angle_gamma   90.00
#
_symmetry.space_group_name_H-M   'P 1'
#
loop_
_entity.id
_entity.type
_entity.pdbx_description
1 polymer ?
#
loop_
_entity_poly.entity_id
_entity_poly.type
_entity_poly.pdbx_seq_one_letter_code
_entity_poly.pdbx_strand_id
1 'polypeptide(L)'
;MAMHNEKKSVLVVSMPFAGITIPSIQLAVLETYCRKQGIAIETRHLYLKAAEFYGLQNYHSLIYPPNDSYTAQMVFSRYVFPEHWEKNQ
;
A
#
# COMPACT_ATOMS: atom_id res chain seq x y z
N MET A 1 24.62 -30.94 2.06
CA MET A 1 24.41 -29.57 1.55
C MET A 1 22.91 -29.34 1.43
N ALA A 2 22.31 -28.61 2.36
CA ALA A 2 20.90 -28.23 2.26
C ALA A 2 20.83 -26.99 1.35
N MET A 3 20.35 -27.15 0.12
CA MET A 3 19.90 -26.02 -0.68
C MET A 3 18.69 -25.42 0.03
N HIS A 4 18.87 -24.27 0.69
CA HIS A 4 17.75 -23.40 1.01
C HIS A 4 17.16 -22.93 -0.32
N ASN A 5 16.15 -23.66 -0.78
CA ASN A 5 15.27 -23.20 -1.84
C ASN A 5 14.36 -22.15 -1.20
N GLU A 6 14.86 -20.93 -1.00
CA GLU A 6 14.03 -19.82 -0.56
C GLU A 6 12.97 -19.59 -1.64
N LYS A 7 11.77 -20.12 -1.40
CA LYS A 7 10.61 -19.84 -2.25
C LYS A 7 10.41 -18.33 -2.23
N LYS A 8 10.75 -17.68 -3.34
CA LYS A 8 10.49 -16.26 -3.57
C LYS A 8 8.99 -16.01 -3.36
N SER A 9 8.66 -15.09 -2.47
CA SER A 9 7.30 -14.63 -2.21
C SER A 9 7.12 -13.20 -2.72
N VAL A 10 5.92 -12.89 -3.18
CA VAL A 10 5.54 -11.57 -3.68
C VAL A 10 4.53 -10.97 -2.70
N LEU A 11 4.82 -9.75 -2.23
CA LEU A 11 3.85 -8.96 -1.48
C LEU A 11 3.40 -7.79 -2.37
N VAL A 12 2.11 -7.72 -2.65
CA VAL A 12 1.52 -6.60 -3.39
C VAL A 12 0.73 -5.74 -2.43
N VAL A 13 1.03 -4.44 -2.44
CA VAL A 13 0.48 -3.49 -1.47
C VAL A 13 -0.17 -2.34 -2.22
N SER A 14 -1.44 -2.05 -1.93
CA SER A 14 -2.00 -0.73 -2.27
C SER A 14 -1.67 0.27 -1.17
N MET A 15 -1.20 1.44 -1.60
CA MET A 15 -0.71 2.50 -0.72
C MET A 15 -1.81 3.05 0.21
N PRO A 16 -1.43 3.58 1.38
CA PRO A 16 -2.36 3.96 2.46
C PRO A 16 -3.27 5.15 2.15
N PHE A 17 -3.14 5.81 1.00
CA PHE A 17 -3.94 6.98 0.64
C PHE A 17 -4.62 6.77 -0.71
N ALA A 18 -5.81 6.18 -0.66
CA ALA A 18 -6.70 5.92 -1.79
C ALA A 18 -8.17 5.91 -1.35
N GLY A 19 -9.09 6.12 -2.28
CA GLY A 19 -10.52 6.03 -2.01
C GLY A 19 -10.92 4.64 -1.48
N ILE A 20 -11.72 4.60 -0.43
CA ILE A 20 -12.15 3.35 0.24
C ILE A 20 -13.40 2.72 -0.38
N THR A 21 -14.13 3.48 -1.20
CA THR A 21 -15.45 3.10 -1.72
C THR A 21 -15.38 2.00 -2.78
N ILE A 22 -14.25 1.86 -3.48
CA ILE A 22 -14.06 0.86 -4.53
C ILE A 22 -12.72 0.15 -4.30
N PRO A 23 -12.72 -1.07 -3.74
CA PRO A 23 -11.50 -1.85 -3.63
C PRO A 23 -10.87 -2.14 -4.99
N SER A 24 -9.53 -2.20 -5.03
CA SER A 24 -8.82 -2.52 -6.27
C SER A 24 -9.07 -3.98 -6.67
N ILE A 25 -9.98 -4.18 -7.63
CA ILE A 25 -10.23 -5.48 -8.26
C ILE A 25 -8.97 -6.04 -8.94
N GLN A 26 -8.10 -5.15 -9.42
CA GLN A 26 -6.84 -5.52 -10.08
C GLN A 26 -5.94 -6.35 -9.15
N LEU A 27 -5.92 -6.05 -7.85
CA LEU A 27 -5.13 -6.81 -6.88
C LEU A 27 -5.65 -8.24 -6.70
N ALA A 28 -6.97 -8.41 -6.56
CA ALA A 28 -7.57 -9.74 -6.43
C ALA A 28 -7.38 -10.61 -7.67
N VAL A 29 -7.47 -10.00 -8.87
CA VAL A 29 -7.22 -10.68 -10.15
C VAL A 29 -5.76 -11.11 -10.26
N LEU A 30 -4.82 -10.21 -9.94
CA LEU A 30 -3.38 -10.50 -9.97
C LEU A 30 -3.02 -11.62 -8.98
N GLU A 31 -3.53 -11.55 -7.76
CA GLU A 31 -3.31 -12.58 -6.75
C GLU A 31 -3.79 -13.95 -7.21
N THR A 32 -5.01 -14.01 -7.75
CA THR A 32 -5.59 -15.25 -8.28
C THR A 32 -4.75 -15.80 -9.42
N TYR A 33 -4.32 -14.95 -10.35
CA TYR A 33 -3.47 -15.34 -11.47
C TYR A 33 -2.12 -15.90 -10.99
N CYS A 34 -1.42 -15.19 -10.10
CA CYS A 34 -0.13 -15.63 -9.56
C CYS A 34 -0.24 -16.94 -8.78
N ARG A 35 -1.27 -17.10 -7.94
CA ARG A 35 -1.51 -18.37 -7.22
C ARG A 35 -1.71 -19.54 -8.17
N LYS A 36 -2.42 -19.35 -9.29
CA LYS A 36 -2.58 -20.38 -10.33
C LYS A 36 -1.25 -20.77 -10.99
N GLN A 37 -0.28 -19.87 -11.05
CA GLN A 37 1.07 -20.14 -11.57
C GLN A 37 2.02 -20.73 -10.51
N GLY A 38 1.52 -21.07 -9.31
CA GLY A 38 2.35 -21.57 -8.21
C GLY A 38 3.24 -20.51 -7.56
N ILE A 39 2.98 -19.23 -7.82
CA ILE A 39 3.71 -18.11 -7.20
C ILE A 39 3.08 -17.84 -5.83
N ALA A 40 3.92 -17.86 -4.79
CA ALA A 40 3.52 -17.44 -3.46
C ALA A 40 3.30 -15.92 -3.46
N ILE A 41 2.06 -15.49 -3.28
CA ILE A 41 1.67 -14.08 -3.32
C ILE A 41 0.73 -13.74 -2.18
N GLU A 42 0.87 -12.53 -1.64
CA GLU A 42 0.00 -11.94 -0.65
C GLU A 42 -0.40 -10.53 -1.10
N THR A 43 -1.67 -10.16 -0.93
CA THR A 43 -2.14 -8.79 -1.16
C THR A 43 -2.50 -8.08 0.14
N ARG A 44 -2.18 -6.79 0.22
CA ARG A 44 -2.51 -5.93 1.37
C ARG A 44 -3.11 -4.60 0.90
N HIS A 45 -4.28 -4.30 1.45
CA HIS A 45 -4.99 -3.05 1.19
C HIS A 45 -4.71 -2.03 2.30
N LEU A 46 -3.57 -1.32 2.26
CA LEU A 46 -3.18 -0.44 3.38
C LEU A 46 -4.10 0.76 3.54
N TYR A 47 -4.75 1.23 2.47
CA TYR A 47 -5.73 2.32 2.56
C TYR A 47 -6.93 1.96 3.47
N LEU A 48 -7.34 0.68 3.50
CA LEU A 48 -8.40 0.23 4.42
C LEU A 48 -7.92 0.27 5.87
N LYS A 49 -6.69 -0.19 6.12
CA LYS A 49 -6.07 -0.13 7.45
C LYS A 49 -5.86 1.31 7.92
N ALA A 50 -5.44 2.20 7.02
CA ALA A 50 -5.30 3.61 7.31
C ALA A 50 -6.65 4.25 7.64
N ALA A 51 -7.69 3.95 6.88
CA ALA A 51 -9.05 4.45 7.15
C ALA A 51 -9.60 3.95 8.50
N GLU A 52 -9.32 2.70 8.86
CA GLU A 52 -9.63 2.14 10.18
C GLU A 52 -8.87 2.88 11.29
N PHE A 53 -7.56 3.08 11.11
CA PHE A 53 -6.70 3.71 12.11
C PHE A 53 -7.04 5.19 12.36
N TYR A 54 -7.25 5.97 11.30
CA TYR A 54 -7.56 7.40 11.42
C TYR A 54 -9.05 7.67 11.72
N GLY A 55 -9.92 6.69 11.44
CA GLY A 55 -11.36 6.88 11.38
C GLY A 55 -11.79 7.53 10.06
N LEU A 56 -12.98 7.16 9.58
CA LEU A 56 -13.46 7.52 8.23
C LEU A 56 -13.46 9.02 7.95
N GLN A 57 -13.89 9.85 8.90
CA GLN A 57 -13.98 11.30 8.72
C GLN A 57 -12.60 11.95 8.56
N ASN A 58 -11.64 11.58 9.41
CA ASN A 58 -10.27 12.10 9.34
C ASN A 58 -9.54 11.56 8.11
N TYR A 59 -9.79 10.29 7.77
CA TYR A 59 -9.22 9.71 6.57
C TYR A 59 -9.72 10.42 5.31
N HIS A 60 -11.02 10.70 5.21
CA HIS A 60 -11.60 11.46 4.11
C HIS A 60 -10.97 12.86 3.97
N SER A 61 -10.78 13.58 5.08
CA SER A 61 -10.16 14.91 5.02
C SER A 61 -8.71 14.88 4.55
N LEU A 62 -8.00 13.75 4.71
CA LEU A 62 -6.62 13.58 4.20
C LEU A 62 -6.56 13.35 2.68
N ILE A 63 -7.55 12.65 2.11
CA ILE A 63 -7.47 12.16 0.72
C ILE A 63 -8.39 12.87 -0.27
N TYR A 64 -9.33 13.69 0.21
CA TYR A 64 -10.31 14.44 -0.60
C TYR A 64 -10.15 15.95 -0.43
N PRO A 65 -10.71 16.76 -1.36
CA PRO A 65 -10.65 18.22 -1.31
C PRO A 65 -11.02 18.80 0.07
N PRO A 66 -10.29 19.81 0.57
CA PRO A 66 -9.28 20.61 -0.14
C PRO A 66 -7.89 19.95 -0.27
N ASN A 67 -7.67 18.80 0.36
CA ASN A 67 -6.43 18.05 0.22
C ASN A 67 -6.49 17.13 -1.02
N ASP A 68 -5.40 16.41 -1.25
CA ASP A 68 -5.35 15.35 -2.24
C ASP A 68 -4.53 14.17 -1.73
N SER A 69 -4.92 12.97 -2.17
CA SER A 69 -4.25 11.71 -1.88
C SER A 69 -2.73 11.76 -2.11
N TYR A 70 -2.26 12.48 -3.13
CA TYR A 70 -0.83 12.65 -3.41
C TYR A 70 -0.13 13.50 -2.34
N THR A 71 -0.81 14.54 -1.83
CA THR A 71 -0.26 15.37 -0.74
C THR A 71 -0.06 14.54 0.52
N ALA A 72 -1.02 13.70 0.88
CA ALA A 72 -0.90 12.78 2.01
C ALA A 72 0.26 11.77 1.81
N GLN A 73 0.43 11.25 0.59
CA GLN A 73 1.57 10.38 0.24
C GLN A 73 2.92 11.11 0.40
N MET A 74 3.02 12.36 -0.07
CA MET A 74 4.24 13.16 0.02
C MET A 74 4.63 13.41 1.48
N VAL A 75 3.67 13.81 2.32
CA VAL A 75 3.90 14.01 3.76
C VAL A 75 4.32 12.69 4.42
N PHE A 76 3.63 11.58 4.12
CA PHE A 76 3.98 10.27 4.67
C PHE A 76 5.39 9.81 4.27
N SER A 77 5.81 10.06 3.03
CA SER A 77 7.15 9.67 2.56
C SER A 77 8.28 10.31 3.36
N ARG A 78 8.08 11.52 3.91
CA ARG A 78 9.05 12.16 4.82
C ARG A 78 9.28 11.37 6.08
N TYR A 79 8.22 10.76 6.63
CA TYR A 79 8.31 9.98 7.86
C TYR A 79 8.89 8.59 7.63
N VAL A 80 8.63 7.98 6.46
CA VAL A 80 9.13 6.64 6.13
C VAL A 80 10.58 6.68 5.63
N PHE A 81 10.97 7.74 4.94
CA PHE A 81 12.31 7.89 4.34
C PHE A 81 12.97 9.22 4.75
N PRO A 82 13.17 9.49 6.06
CA PRO A 82 13.67 10.78 6.54
C PRO A 82 15.02 11.15 5.93
N GLU A 83 15.95 10.20 5.85
CA GLU A 83 17.29 10.40 5.28
C GLU A 83 17.29 10.85 3.81
N HIS A 84 16.25 10.49 3.05
CA HIS A 84 16.12 10.90 1.64
C HIS A 84 15.74 12.37 1.49
N TRP A 85 15.05 12.91 2.50
CA TRP A 85 14.62 14.30 2.54
C TRP A 85 15.69 15.22 3.13
N GLU A 86 16.50 14.74 4.08
CA GLU A 86 17.62 15.50 4.65
C GLU A 86 18.72 15.81 3.63
N LYS A 87 18.96 14.92 2.66
CA LYS A 87 20.00 15.11 1.61
C LYS A 87 19.65 16.16 0.55
N ASN A 88 18.40 16.63 0.52
CA ASN A 88 17.88 17.55 -0.51
C ASN A 88 17.37 18.89 0.08
N GLN A 89 17.80 19.23 1.30
CA GLN A 89 17.61 20.55 1.93
C GLN A 89 18.91 21.35 1.90
#